data_AF-A0A853F0J5-F1
#
_entry.id   AF-A0A853F0J5-F1
#
_cell.length_a   1.000
_cell.length_b   1.000
_cell.length_c   1.000
_cell.angle_alpha   90.00
_cell.angle_beta   90.00
_cell.angle_gamma   90.00
#
_symmetry.space_group_name_H-M   'P 1'
#
loop_
_entity.id
_entity.type
_entity.pdbx_description
1 polymer ?
#
loop_
_entity_poly.entity_id
_entity_poly.type
_entity_poly.pdbx_seq_one_letter_code
_entity_poly.pdbx_strand_id
1 'polypeptide(L)'
;MSNKFFTNQEKNTLFNKLTGIFEHNQNINHFDVLVGYFRSSGYFKLRPLLEDVANIRILAGIDVDKLTQESHSLGLIYQENKEKVEQSWQKTFITDIKQADYDAQTEQGVKQFIQDMLSGKVSLKAHPSQKIHAKIYIFRPDNFNEHTASSVITGSSNLTDAGLGTQQTANYEFNVLLNDYDEVKFAADEFEKLWLEGVDILPEVAKNSLKNAFSRRHNAL
;
A
#
# COMPACT_ATOMS: atom_id res chain seq x y z
N MET A 1 -20.04 19.91 -14.60
CA MET A 1 -20.01 18.50 -14.16
C MET A 1 -18.60 18.22 -13.63
N SER A 2 -18.48 17.59 -12.47
CA SER A 2 -17.18 17.13 -11.98
C SER A 2 -16.80 15.86 -12.73
N ASN A 3 -15.63 15.83 -13.39
CA ASN A 3 -15.13 14.62 -14.05
C ASN A 3 -14.74 13.59 -12.98
N LYS A 4 -15.24 12.35 -13.13
CA LYS A 4 -14.84 11.21 -12.29
C LYS A 4 -13.40 10.77 -12.59
N PHE A 5 -12.97 10.89 -13.84
CA PHE A 5 -11.59 10.62 -14.26
C PHE A 5 -10.65 11.76 -13.90
N PHE A 6 -9.41 11.42 -13.55
CA PHE A 6 -8.35 12.36 -13.25
C PHE A 6 -6.98 11.78 -13.60
N THR A 7 -5.98 12.67 -13.69
CA THR A 7 -4.60 12.32 -14.00
C THR A 7 -3.65 12.94 -12.99
N ASN A 8 -2.40 12.49 -12.93
CA ASN A 8 -1.36 13.11 -12.10
C ASN A 8 -0.79 14.42 -12.67
N GLN A 9 -1.62 15.21 -13.36
CA GLN A 9 -1.23 16.50 -13.91
C GLN A 9 -1.79 17.66 -13.10
N GLU A 10 -0.98 18.71 -12.97
CA GLU A 10 -1.33 19.94 -12.26
C GLU A 10 -1.87 19.66 -10.84
N LYS A 11 -3.12 20.02 -10.56
CA LYS A 11 -3.79 19.80 -9.27
C LYS A 11 -4.63 18.53 -9.20
N ASN A 12 -4.74 17.77 -10.30
CA ASN A 12 -5.61 16.60 -10.37
C ASN A 12 -4.97 15.30 -9.83
N THR A 13 -3.91 15.40 -9.04
CA THR A 13 -3.11 14.27 -8.58
C THR A 13 -3.88 13.33 -7.66
N LEU A 14 -3.45 12.06 -7.63
CA LEU A 14 -3.94 11.09 -6.65
C LEU A 14 -3.79 11.61 -5.22
N PHE A 15 -2.66 12.25 -4.88
CA PHE A 15 -2.45 12.85 -3.57
C PHE A 15 -3.55 13.85 -3.21
N ASN A 16 -3.85 14.82 -4.08
CA ASN A 16 -4.87 15.83 -3.82
C ASN A 16 -6.28 15.22 -3.70
N LYS A 17 -6.57 14.16 -4.47
CA LYS A 17 -7.84 13.43 -4.34
C LYS A 17 -7.94 12.74 -2.98
N LEU A 18 -6.87 12.09 -2.53
CA LEU A 18 -6.81 11.45 -1.21
C LEU A 18 -6.97 12.49 -0.09
N THR A 19 -6.25 13.62 -0.17
CA THR A 19 -6.39 14.74 0.76
C THR A 19 -7.83 15.20 0.87
N GLY A 20 -8.48 15.51 -0.25
CA GLY A 20 -9.87 15.97 -0.24
C GLY A 20 -10.86 14.93 0.31
N ILE A 21 -10.61 13.65 0.09
CA ILE A 21 -11.44 12.58 0.67
C ILE A 21 -11.30 12.57 2.20
N PHE A 22 -10.08 12.50 2.73
CA PHE A 22 -9.86 12.40 4.18
C PHE A 22 -10.25 13.69 4.92
N GLU A 23 -10.00 14.87 4.35
CA GLU A 23 -10.37 16.16 4.97
C GLU A 23 -11.89 16.36 5.06
N HIS A 24 -12.65 15.87 4.09
CA HIS A 24 -14.10 16.14 4.00
C HIS A 24 -14.99 14.96 4.41
N ASN A 25 -14.43 13.78 4.70
CA ASN A 25 -15.19 12.59 5.09
C ASN A 25 -14.61 11.97 6.37
N GLN A 26 -14.77 12.70 7.48
CA GLN A 26 -14.22 12.36 8.80
C GLN A 26 -14.73 11.03 9.39
N ASN A 27 -15.80 10.46 8.81
CA ASN A 27 -16.33 9.16 9.23
C ASN A 27 -15.58 7.97 8.60
N ILE A 28 -14.67 8.20 7.64
CA ILE A 28 -13.84 7.14 7.06
C ILE A 28 -12.94 6.58 8.16
N ASN A 29 -13.10 5.28 8.42
CA ASN A 29 -12.30 4.58 9.43
C ASN A 29 -11.58 3.36 8.85
N HIS A 30 -11.98 2.93 7.65
CA HIS A 30 -11.35 1.86 6.89
C HIS A 30 -10.73 2.39 5.60
N PHE A 31 -9.46 2.07 5.40
CA PHE A 31 -8.72 2.39 4.18
C PHE A 31 -7.99 1.15 3.66
N ASP A 32 -8.50 0.58 2.57
CA ASP A 32 -7.94 -0.61 1.94
C ASP A 32 -7.19 -0.23 0.66
N VAL A 33 -5.97 -0.73 0.50
CA VAL A 33 -5.08 -0.42 -0.61
C VAL A 33 -4.59 -1.70 -1.25
N LEU A 34 -4.91 -1.90 -2.52
CA LEU A 34 -4.37 -2.97 -3.36
C LEU A 34 -3.43 -2.36 -4.39
N VAL A 35 -2.14 -2.72 -4.35
CA VAL A 35 -1.14 -2.19 -5.28
C VAL A 35 -0.23 -3.30 -5.81
N GLY A 36 0.38 -3.07 -6.97
CA GLY A 36 1.24 -4.08 -7.59
C GLY A 36 2.57 -4.25 -6.85
N TYR A 37 3.02 -3.20 -6.16
CA TYR A 37 4.16 -3.23 -5.26
C TYR A 37 4.03 -2.09 -4.25
N PHE A 38 4.59 -2.28 -3.06
CA PHE A 38 4.60 -1.28 -2.01
C PHE A 38 5.94 -0.55 -1.99
N ARG A 39 5.90 0.78 -1.99
CA ARG A 39 7.05 1.61 -1.61
C ARG A 39 6.69 2.45 -0.40
N SER A 40 7.59 2.45 0.56
CA SER A 40 7.40 3.10 1.85
C SER A 40 7.26 4.62 1.71
N SER A 41 7.92 5.22 0.70
CA SER A 41 7.81 6.65 0.38
C SER A 41 6.38 7.13 0.18
N GLY A 42 5.58 6.39 -0.61
CA GLY A 42 4.19 6.74 -0.86
C GLY A 42 3.33 6.72 0.40
N TYR A 43 3.52 5.71 1.26
CA TYR A 43 2.80 5.65 2.54
C TYR A 43 3.19 6.82 3.46
N PHE A 44 4.48 7.16 3.57
CA PHE A 44 4.92 8.23 4.47
C PHE A 44 4.37 9.60 4.07
N LYS A 45 4.20 9.87 2.76
CA LYS A 45 3.54 11.09 2.30
C LYS A 45 2.07 11.15 2.68
N LEU A 46 1.36 10.02 2.62
CA LEU A 46 -0.05 9.96 2.99
C LEU A 46 -0.28 9.91 4.50
N ARG A 47 0.68 9.41 5.27
CA ARG A 47 0.50 9.11 6.70
C ARG A 47 -0.09 10.26 7.53
N PRO A 48 0.27 11.55 7.33
CA PRO A 48 -0.36 12.66 8.03
C PRO A 48 -1.89 12.74 7.81
N LEU A 49 -2.37 12.36 6.62
CA LEU A 49 -3.80 12.35 6.28
C LEU A 49 -4.56 11.17 6.92
N LEU A 50 -3.81 10.17 7.41
CA LEU A 50 -4.35 8.91 7.92
C LEU A 50 -4.36 8.88 9.46
N GLU A 51 -4.16 10.01 10.14
CA GLU A 51 -4.05 10.05 11.61
C GLU A 51 -5.28 9.48 12.31
N ASP A 52 -6.47 9.84 11.84
CA ASP A 52 -7.75 9.42 12.43
C ASP A 52 -8.33 8.11 11.85
N VAL A 53 -7.67 7.52 10.85
CA VAL A 53 -8.12 6.26 10.22
C VAL A 53 -7.61 5.08 11.06
N ALA A 54 -8.49 4.34 11.72
CA ALA A 54 -8.09 3.26 12.61
C ALA A 54 -7.68 1.96 11.89
N ASN A 55 -8.28 1.67 10.72
CA ASN A 55 -8.13 0.39 10.04
C ASN A 55 -7.56 0.55 8.65
N ILE A 56 -6.24 0.43 8.51
CA ILE A 56 -5.54 0.53 7.23
C ILE A 56 -5.06 -0.86 6.82
N ARG A 57 -5.46 -1.33 5.63
CA ARG A 57 -4.99 -2.60 5.07
C ARG A 57 -4.29 -2.37 3.75
N ILE A 58 -3.08 -2.89 3.63
CA ILE A 58 -2.27 -2.76 2.42
C ILE A 58 -1.97 -4.16 1.90
N LEU A 59 -2.46 -4.48 0.70
CA LEU A 59 -2.14 -5.69 -0.02
C LEU A 59 -1.23 -5.35 -1.20
N ALA A 60 0.01 -5.83 -1.13
CA ALA A 60 1.01 -5.58 -2.15
C ALA A 60 1.32 -6.85 -2.93
N GLY A 61 1.31 -6.77 -4.26
CA GLY A 61 1.92 -7.80 -5.09
C GLY A 61 3.43 -7.89 -4.82
N ILE A 62 3.99 -9.09 -4.96
CA ILE A 62 5.43 -9.30 -4.99
C ILE A 62 5.81 -10.21 -6.16
N ASP A 63 7.01 -10.01 -6.71
CA ASP A 63 7.57 -10.88 -7.73
C ASP A 63 8.31 -12.04 -7.05
N VAL A 64 7.66 -13.20 -7.01
CA VAL A 64 8.25 -14.43 -6.46
C VAL A 64 9.02 -15.22 -7.53
N ASP A 65 8.81 -15.00 -8.83
CA ASP A 65 9.42 -15.85 -9.89
C ASP A 65 10.92 -15.68 -10.07
N LYS A 66 11.49 -14.57 -9.60
CA LYS A 66 12.96 -14.50 -9.42
C LYS A 66 13.50 -15.51 -8.39
N LEU A 67 12.64 -16.14 -7.60
CA LEU A 67 12.96 -17.13 -6.57
C LEU A 67 12.40 -18.53 -6.91
N THR A 68 11.40 -18.66 -7.79
CA THR A 68 10.64 -19.90 -8.05
C THR A 68 10.92 -20.62 -9.38
N GLN A 69 12.10 -20.50 -9.99
CA GLN A 69 12.47 -21.44 -11.08
C GLN A 69 12.58 -22.91 -10.62
N GLU A 70 12.51 -23.22 -9.32
CA GLU A 70 12.84 -24.55 -8.77
C GLU A 70 11.73 -25.26 -7.98
N SER A 71 10.47 -24.79 -7.95
CA SER A 71 9.49 -25.40 -7.01
C SER A 71 8.08 -25.57 -7.59
N HIS A 72 7.91 -26.63 -8.39
CA HIS A 72 6.59 -27.15 -8.80
C HIS A 72 6.29 -28.48 -8.07
N SER A 73 5.47 -28.48 -7.02
CA SER A 73 4.54 -29.59 -6.63
C SER A 73 3.83 -29.35 -5.27
N LEU A 74 2.49 -29.43 -5.29
CA LEU A 74 1.52 -29.04 -4.27
C LEU A 74 1.70 -29.64 -2.85
N GLY A 75 1.27 -28.88 -1.83
CA GLY A 75 0.91 -29.36 -0.48
C GLY A 75 1.79 -28.85 0.65
N LEU A 76 3.09 -29.13 0.60
CA LEU A 76 4.12 -28.61 1.54
C LEU A 76 4.51 -27.15 1.25
N ILE A 77 4.03 -26.65 0.10
CA ILE A 77 4.30 -25.35 -0.51
C ILE A 77 3.83 -24.14 0.33
N TYR A 78 2.83 -24.26 1.20
CA TYR A 78 2.25 -23.05 1.83
C TYR A 78 3.21 -22.37 2.83
N GLN A 79 3.95 -23.16 3.62
CA GLN A 79 4.95 -22.62 4.56
C GLN A 79 6.23 -22.17 3.86
N GLU A 80 6.77 -22.97 2.92
CA GLU A 80 7.94 -22.56 2.13
C GLU A 80 7.64 -21.33 1.25
N ASN A 81 6.43 -21.23 0.70
CA ASN A 81 6.00 -20.02 -0.01
C ASN A 81 5.85 -18.84 0.94
N LYS A 82 5.36 -19.04 2.17
CA LYS A 82 5.26 -17.97 3.17
C LYS A 82 6.64 -17.38 3.47
N GLU A 83 7.62 -18.22 3.77
CA GLU A 83 9.00 -17.78 4.03
C GLU A 83 9.62 -17.09 2.81
N LYS A 84 9.44 -17.65 1.60
CA LYS A 84 9.91 -17.03 0.35
C LYS A 84 9.26 -15.68 0.09
N VAL A 85 7.95 -15.56 0.34
CA VAL A 85 7.18 -14.32 0.21
C VAL A 85 7.69 -13.27 1.19
N GLU A 86 7.86 -13.64 2.47
CA GLU A 86 8.42 -12.74 3.49
C GLU A 86 9.84 -12.31 3.13
N GLN A 87 10.73 -13.22 2.73
CA GLN A 87 12.10 -12.90 2.33
C GLN A 87 12.15 -11.98 1.10
N SER A 88 11.31 -12.24 0.09
CA SER A 88 11.20 -11.40 -1.11
C SER A 88 10.74 -9.98 -0.75
N TRP A 89 9.72 -9.90 0.11
CA TRP A 89 9.23 -8.63 0.63
C TRP A 89 10.32 -7.90 1.42
N GLN A 90 11.00 -8.57 2.36
CA GLN A 90 12.08 -7.99 3.17
C GLN A 90 13.18 -7.41 2.28
N LYS A 91 13.62 -8.16 1.26
CA LYS A 91 14.64 -7.70 0.30
C LYS A 91 14.20 -6.45 -0.45
N THR A 92 12.95 -6.42 -0.88
CA THR A 92 12.37 -5.28 -1.60
C THR A 92 12.25 -4.06 -0.69
N PHE A 93 11.74 -4.26 0.54
CA PHE A 93 11.58 -3.21 1.54
C PHE A 93 12.92 -2.61 1.97
N ILE A 94 13.94 -3.45 2.24
CA ILE A 94 15.30 -2.98 2.56
C ILE A 94 15.88 -2.17 1.40
N THR A 95 15.68 -2.63 0.16
CA THR A 95 16.14 -1.91 -1.03
C THR A 95 15.45 -0.55 -1.15
N ASP A 96 14.13 -0.51 -0.94
CA ASP A 96 13.33 0.71 -0.99
C ASP A 96 13.81 1.75 0.04
N ILE A 97 14.03 1.34 1.30
CA ILE A 97 14.56 2.22 2.35
C ILE A 97 15.97 2.72 2.04
N LYS A 98 16.82 1.90 1.41
CA LYS A 98 18.17 2.31 1.01
C LYS A 98 18.19 3.27 -0.16
N GLN A 99 17.23 3.14 -1.07
CA GLN A 99 17.10 3.97 -2.27
C GLN A 99 16.37 5.28 -2.01
N ALA A 100 15.53 5.35 -0.97
CA ALA A 100 14.99 6.61 -0.51
C ALA A 100 16.15 7.53 -0.08
N ASP A 101 16.15 8.77 -0.58
CA ASP A 101 17.10 9.80 -0.14
C ASP A 101 16.97 9.95 1.37
N TYR A 102 18.01 9.54 2.10
CA TYR A 102 17.95 9.34 3.53
C TYR A 102 18.01 10.67 4.27
N ASP A 103 16.87 11.34 4.36
CA ASP A 103 16.64 12.47 5.24
C ASP A 103 15.99 12.04 6.56
N ALA A 104 16.03 12.93 7.55
CA ALA A 104 15.43 12.67 8.87
C ALA A 104 13.92 12.39 8.77
N GLN A 105 13.24 12.94 7.76
CA GLN A 105 11.82 12.74 7.52
C GLN A 105 11.52 11.30 7.08
N THR A 106 12.36 10.72 6.23
CA THR A 106 12.25 9.34 5.77
C THR A 106 12.46 8.37 6.92
N GLU A 107 13.48 8.59 7.76
CA GLU A 107 13.72 7.75 8.95
C GLU A 107 12.53 7.81 9.92
N GLN A 108 11.96 8.99 10.14
CA GLN A 108 10.80 9.16 11.00
C GLN A 108 9.56 8.44 10.42
N GLY A 109 9.32 8.57 9.11
CA GLY A 109 8.21 7.88 8.43
C GLY A 109 8.31 6.35 8.57
N VAL A 110 9.52 5.82 8.40
CA VAL A 110 9.82 4.39 8.59
C VAL A 110 9.50 3.93 10.02
N LYS A 111 9.94 4.67 11.04
CA LYS A 111 9.66 4.34 12.45
C LYS A 111 8.16 4.40 12.73
N GLN A 112 7.47 5.40 12.21
CA GLN A 112 6.04 5.57 12.39
C GLN A 112 5.25 4.43 11.77
N PHE A 113 5.60 4.00 10.56
CA PHE A 113 4.95 2.87 9.90
C PHE A 113 5.06 1.58 10.71
N ILE A 114 6.23 1.30 11.29
CA ILE A 114 6.37 0.14 12.19
C ILE A 114 5.52 0.29 13.43
N GLN A 115 5.44 1.49 14.02
CA GLN A 115 4.56 1.73 15.17
C GLN A 115 3.09 1.52 14.81
N ASP A 116 2.67 1.97 13.62
CA ASP A 116 1.31 1.75 13.14
C ASP A 116 1.01 0.26 12.90
N MET A 117 1.99 -0.51 12.43
CA MET A 117 1.87 -1.96 12.32
C MET A 117 1.79 -2.63 13.70
N LEU A 118 2.61 -2.20 14.66
CA LEU A 118 2.62 -2.74 16.02
C LEU A 118 1.34 -2.42 16.79
N SER A 119 0.74 -1.25 16.55
CA SER A 119 -0.54 -0.87 17.18
C SER A 119 -1.75 -1.54 16.54
N GLY A 120 -1.57 -2.22 15.40
CA GLY A 120 -2.65 -2.83 14.62
C GLY A 120 -3.39 -1.84 13.71
N LYS A 121 -3.01 -0.55 13.71
CA LYS A 121 -3.57 0.47 12.82
C LYS A 121 -3.34 0.13 11.35
N VAL A 122 -2.18 -0.44 11.03
CA VAL A 122 -1.81 -0.90 9.69
C VAL A 122 -1.60 -2.41 9.67
N SER A 123 -2.34 -3.09 8.81
CA SER A 123 -2.07 -4.47 8.44
C SER A 123 -1.48 -4.53 7.04
N LEU A 124 -0.38 -5.25 6.87
CA LEU A 124 0.30 -5.42 5.59
C LEU A 124 0.31 -6.89 5.20
N LYS A 125 -0.13 -7.16 3.97
CA LYS A 125 -0.02 -8.47 3.34
C LYS A 125 0.72 -8.39 2.01
N ALA A 126 1.50 -9.43 1.73
CA ALA A 126 2.09 -9.66 0.42
C ALA A 126 1.33 -10.77 -0.31
N HIS A 127 0.93 -10.50 -1.54
CA HIS A 127 0.26 -11.50 -2.37
C HIS A 127 1.29 -12.22 -3.25
N PRO A 128 1.35 -13.57 -3.25
CA PRO A 128 2.36 -14.33 -3.99
C PRO A 128 2.16 -14.32 -5.50
N SER A 129 0.94 -14.05 -5.97
CA SER A 129 0.63 -14.00 -7.41
C SER A 129 1.18 -12.75 -8.07
N GLN A 130 2.03 -12.94 -9.09
CA GLN A 130 2.52 -11.87 -9.98
C GLN A 130 1.41 -11.20 -10.80
N LYS A 131 0.20 -11.77 -10.85
CA LYS A 131 -0.89 -11.23 -11.66
C LYS A 131 -1.59 -10.04 -10.99
N ILE A 132 -1.25 -9.70 -9.76
CA ILE A 132 -1.79 -8.51 -9.10
C ILE A 132 -1.12 -7.25 -9.66
N HIS A 133 -1.70 -6.77 -10.76
CA HIS A 133 -1.37 -5.46 -11.35
C HIS A 133 -2.44 -4.40 -11.06
N ALA A 134 -3.41 -4.69 -10.20
CA ALA A 134 -4.42 -3.72 -9.78
C ALA A 134 -3.81 -2.57 -8.96
N LYS A 135 -4.50 -1.42 -8.98
CA LYS A 135 -4.26 -0.28 -8.09
C LYS A 135 -5.62 0.24 -7.64
N ILE A 136 -5.99 -0.10 -6.42
CA ILE A 136 -7.32 0.20 -5.87
C ILE A 136 -7.13 0.80 -4.47
N TYR A 137 -7.88 1.85 -4.19
CA TYR A 137 -7.93 2.55 -2.91
C TYR A 137 -9.39 2.67 -2.49
N ILE A 138 -9.76 2.05 -1.37
CA ILE A 138 -11.16 1.92 -0.94
C ILE A 138 -11.32 2.61 0.41
N PHE A 139 -12.34 3.45 0.53
CA PHE A 139 -12.59 4.28 1.70
C PHE A 139 -13.99 3.98 2.23
N ARG A 140 -14.08 3.51 3.47
CA ARG A 140 -15.36 3.11 4.09
C ARG A 140 -15.45 3.59 5.55
N PRO A 141 -16.63 3.99 6.02
CA PRO A 141 -16.90 4.15 7.45
C PRO A 141 -17.16 2.78 8.10
N ASP A 142 -17.19 2.73 9.43
CA ASP A 142 -17.51 1.50 10.17
C ASP A 142 -18.92 0.97 9.82
N ASN A 143 -19.88 1.87 9.63
CA ASN A 143 -21.27 1.55 9.31
C ASN A 143 -21.57 1.52 7.81
N PHE A 144 -20.63 1.05 6.98
CA PHE A 144 -20.73 1.05 5.51
C PHE A 144 -22.07 0.45 4.98
N ASN A 145 -22.86 1.31 4.32
CA ASN A 145 -24.13 1.00 3.65
C ASN A 145 -24.43 2.03 2.54
N GLU A 146 -25.52 1.84 1.80
CA GLU A 146 -25.94 2.67 0.66
C GLU A 146 -26.21 4.15 0.99
N HIS A 147 -26.40 4.47 2.27
CA HIS A 147 -26.63 5.83 2.76
C HIS A 147 -25.37 6.50 3.33
N THR A 148 -24.26 5.77 3.45
CA THR A 148 -23.01 6.30 3.98
C THR A 148 -22.04 6.73 2.90
N ALA A 149 -21.34 7.84 3.15
CA ALA A 149 -20.29 8.31 2.26
C ALA A 149 -19.15 7.30 2.21
N SER A 150 -18.81 6.87 1.00
CA SER A 150 -17.72 5.95 0.72
C SER A 150 -17.21 6.19 -0.70
N SER A 151 -15.98 5.76 -0.96
CA SER A 151 -15.34 6.01 -2.24
C SER A 151 -14.44 4.85 -2.64
N VAL A 152 -14.21 4.71 -3.94
CA VAL A 152 -13.15 3.89 -4.49
C VAL A 152 -12.42 4.66 -5.57
N ILE A 153 -11.09 4.61 -5.53
CA ILE A 153 -10.22 5.07 -6.61
C ILE A 153 -9.57 3.84 -7.24
N THR A 154 -9.58 3.77 -8.56
CA THR A 154 -8.82 2.77 -9.31
C THR A 154 -8.17 3.38 -10.54
N GLY A 155 -7.08 2.79 -11.02
CA GLY A 155 -6.36 3.26 -12.20
C GLY A 155 -4.95 2.70 -12.30
N SER A 156 -4.01 3.53 -12.76
CA SER A 156 -2.62 3.12 -13.00
C SER A 156 -1.65 3.50 -11.87
N SER A 157 -2.05 4.39 -10.96
CA SER A 157 -1.19 4.91 -9.87
C SER A 157 -0.88 3.86 -8.79
N ASN A 158 0.38 3.47 -8.62
CA ASN A 158 0.81 2.75 -7.40
C ASN A 158 0.98 3.71 -6.21
N LEU A 159 0.99 3.17 -4.99
CA LEU A 159 1.30 3.91 -3.76
C LEU A 159 2.81 4.23 -3.67
N THR A 160 3.25 5.19 -4.45
CA THR A 160 4.62 5.72 -4.50
C THR A 160 4.59 7.22 -4.68
N ASP A 161 5.66 7.94 -4.37
CA ASP A 161 5.72 9.39 -4.61
C ASP A 161 5.37 9.78 -6.06
N ALA A 162 5.93 9.07 -7.05
CA ALA A 162 5.65 9.31 -8.47
C ALA A 162 4.20 8.96 -8.85
N GLY A 163 3.63 7.89 -8.28
CA GLY A 163 2.25 7.46 -8.51
C GLY A 163 1.21 8.33 -7.79
N LEU A 164 1.61 9.00 -6.70
CA LEU A 164 0.80 9.98 -5.98
C LEU A 164 0.77 11.35 -6.67
N GLY A 165 1.72 11.63 -7.56
CA GLY A 165 1.85 12.94 -8.20
C GLY A 165 2.50 14.00 -7.31
N THR A 166 3.30 13.61 -6.31
CA THR A 166 3.94 14.55 -5.38
C THR A 166 5.32 15.02 -5.85
N GLN A 167 5.89 14.40 -6.89
CA GLN A 167 7.19 14.79 -7.48
C GLN A 167 7.02 15.78 -8.64
N GLN A 168 8.06 16.60 -8.89
CA GLN A 168 8.10 17.50 -10.07
C GLN A 168 8.00 16.72 -11.38
N THR A 169 8.61 15.53 -11.46
CA THR A 169 8.52 14.60 -12.59
C THR A 169 7.68 13.39 -12.20
N ALA A 170 6.40 13.62 -11.89
CA ALA A 170 5.46 12.54 -11.63
C ALA A 170 5.17 11.70 -12.88
N ASN A 171 4.75 10.45 -12.66
CA ASN A 171 4.24 9.62 -13.75
C ASN A 171 2.95 10.24 -14.31
N TYR A 172 2.76 10.13 -15.64
CA TYR A 172 1.43 10.29 -16.19
C TYR A 172 0.59 9.06 -15.81
N GLU A 173 -0.36 9.28 -14.90
CA GLU A 173 -1.29 8.25 -14.43
C GLU A 173 -2.71 8.61 -14.83
N PHE A 174 -3.55 7.61 -15.04
CA PHE A 174 -4.96 7.78 -15.37
C PHE A 174 -5.80 6.98 -14.37
N ASN A 175 -6.67 7.69 -13.65
CA ASN A 175 -7.43 7.15 -12.54
C ASN A 175 -8.89 7.59 -12.62
N VAL A 176 -9.76 6.89 -11.89
CA VAL A 176 -11.17 7.24 -11.71
C VAL A 176 -11.52 7.20 -10.23
N LEU A 177 -12.30 8.18 -9.78
CA LEU A 177 -12.92 8.21 -8.45
C LEU A 177 -14.43 7.92 -8.61
N LEU A 178 -14.89 6.88 -7.93
CA LEU A 178 -16.29 6.49 -7.86
C LEU A 178 -16.77 6.58 -6.40
N ASN A 179 -18.00 7.04 -6.21
CA ASN A 179 -18.63 7.17 -4.89
C ASN A 179 -19.93 6.35 -4.78
N ASP A 180 -20.26 5.62 -5.86
CA ASP A 180 -21.47 4.83 -5.96
C ASP A 180 -21.32 3.59 -5.05
N TYR A 181 -22.27 3.37 -4.14
CA TYR A 181 -22.20 2.29 -3.13
C TYR A 181 -21.87 0.93 -3.73
N ASP A 182 -22.54 0.56 -4.82
CA ASP A 182 -22.36 -0.74 -5.47
C ASP A 182 -20.93 -0.93 -6.01
N GLU A 183 -20.31 0.13 -6.53
CA GLU A 183 -18.93 0.10 -7.03
C GLU A 183 -17.93 -0.06 -5.88
N VAL A 184 -18.15 0.67 -4.77
CA VAL A 184 -17.32 0.56 -3.57
C VAL A 184 -17.47 -0.83 -2.96
N LYS A 185 -18.69 -1.34 -2.88
CA LYS A 185 -18.99 -2.66 -2.34
C LYS A 185 -18.33 -3.76 -3.18
N PHE A 186 -18.45 -3.69 -4.51
CA PHE A 186 -17.80 -4.64 -5.40
C PHE A 186 -16.28 -4.63 -5.22
N ALA A 187 -15.66 -3.46 -5.17
CA ALA A 187 -14.23 -3.34 -4.93
C ALA A 187 -13.79 -3.89 -3.57
N ALA A 188 -14.58 -3.65 -2.52
CA ALA A 188 -14.34 -4.19 -1.18
C ALA A 188 -14.44 -5.72 -1.16
N ASP A 189 -15.47 -6.30 -1.78
CA ASP A 189 -15.65 -7.75 -1.86
C ASP A 189 -14.49 -8.42 -2.63
N GLU A 190 -14.02 -7.82 -3.73
CA GLU A 190 -12.84 -8.30 -4.46
C GLU A 190 -11.55 -8.17 -3.65
N PHE A 191 -11.40 -7.07 -2.90
CA PHE A 191 -10.26 -6.89 -2.00
C PHE A 191 -10.23 -7.98 -0.93
N GLU A 192 -11.37 -8.33 -0.30
CA GLU A 192 -11.42 -9.37 0.72
C GLU A 192 -10.97 -10.73 0.20
N LYS A 193 -11.38 -11.11 -1.01
CA LYS A 193 -10.96 -12.37 -1.63
C LYS A 193 -9.44 -12.46 -1.72
N LEU A 194 -8.81 -11.41 -2.26
CA LEU A 194 -7.35 -11.34 -2.40
C LEU A 194 -6.65 -11.20 -1.04
N TRP A 195 -7.26 -10.52 -0.08
CA TRP A 195 -6.74 -10.35 1.27
C TRP A 195 -6.62 -11.68 2.01
N LEU A 196 -7.59 -12.59 1.83
CA LEU A 196 -7.56 -13.94 2.42
C LEU A 196 -6.43 -14.81 1.84
N GLU A 197 -6.07 -14.60 0.58
CA GLU A 197 -4.97 -15.29 -0.11
C GLU A 197 -3.58 -14.72 0.25
N GLY A 198 -3.54 -13.47 0.74
CA GLY A 198 -2.30 -12.79 1.09
C GLY A 198 -1.60 -13.33 2.32
N VAL A 199 -0.27 -13.28 2.30
CA VAL A 199 0.63 -13.62 3.41
C VAL A 199 0.86 -12.41 4.31
N ASP A 200 0.61 -12.55 5.61
CA ASP A 200 0.90 -11.52 6.60
C ASP A 200 2.38 -11.16 6.67
N ILE A 201 2.68 -9.85 6.64
CA ILE A 201 4.00 -9.32 6.93
C ILE A 201 4.00 -8.81 8.37
N LEU A 202 4.65 -9.55 9.26
CA LEU A 202 4.67 -9.22 10.68
C LEU A 202 5.48 -7.94 10.98
N PRO A 203 5.10 -7.15 12.01
CA PRO A 203 5.85 -5.96 12.41
C PRO A 203 7.32 -6.26 12.74
N GLU A 204 7.62 -7.42 13.32
CA GLU A 204 8.97 -7.88 13.64
C GLU A 204 9.80 -8.07 12.37
N VAL A 205 9.19 -8.59 11.30
CA VAL A 205 9.83 -8.76 9.99
C VAL A 205 10.20 -7.39 9.41
N ALA A 206 9.29 -6.41 9.47
CA ALA A 206 9.57 -5.04 9.06
C ALA A 206 10.68 -4.40 9.92
N LYS A 207 10.63 -4.58 11.25
CA LYS A 207 11.62 -4.05 12.21
C LYS A 207 13.01 -4.65 12.03
N ASN A 208 13.12 -5.95 11.81
CA ASN A 208 14.40 -6.61 11.57
C ASN A 208 15.00 -6.18 10.23
N SER A 209 14.16 -5.97 9.22
CA SER A 209 14.58 -5.42 7.93
C SER A 209 15.27 -4.07 8.09
N LEU A 210 14.75 -3.19 8.95
CA LEU A 210 15.38 -1.91 9.26
C LEU A 210 16.76 -2.04 9.90
N LYS A 211 16.89 -2.85 10.95
CA LYS A 211 18.17 -3.06 11.62
C LYS A 211 19.24 -3.48 10.61
N ASN A 212 18.91 -4.41 9.71
CA ASN A 212 19.80 -4.88 8.66
C ASN A 212 20.13 -3.81 7.61
N ALA A 213 19.17 -2.95 7.26
CA ALA A 213 19.39 -1.82 6.37
C ALA A 213 20.40 -0.82 6.96
N PHE A 214 20.31 -0.55 8.27
CA PHE A 214 21.14 0.43 8.99
C PHE A 214 22.53 -0.10 9.37
N SER A 215 22.65 -1.33 9.86
CA SER A 215 23.94 -1.91 10.29
C SER A 215 24.95 -2.04 9.14
N ARG A 216 24.50 -2.27 7.91
CA ARG A 216 25.41 -2.39 6.75
C ARG A 216 25.92 -1.05 6.22
N ARG A 217 25.34 0.08 6.62
CA ARG A 217 25.76 1.42 6.19
C ARG A 217 26.92 1.96 7.05
N HIS A 218 26.96 1.58 8.33
CA HIS A 218 28.06 1.95 9.25
C HIS A 218 29.37 1.20 8.99
N ASN A 219 29.34 0.06 8.30
CA ASN A 219 30.55 -0.69 7.91
C ASN A 219 31.08 -0.32 6.51
N ALA A 220 30.52 0.72 5.88
CA ALA A 220 30.87 1.16 4.53
C ALA A 220 31.47 2.59 4.51
N LEU A 221 31.88 3.11 5.68
CA LEU A 221 32.62 4.36 5.85
C LEU A 221 33.98 4.07 6.48
#